data_AF-G8YE98-F1
#
_entry.id   AF-G8YE98-F1
#
_cell.length_a   1.000
_cell.length_b   1.000
_cell.length_c   1.000
_cell.angle_alpha   90.00
_cell.angle_beta   90.00
_cell.angle_gamma   90.00
#
_symmetry.space_group_name_H-M   'P 1'
#
loop_
_entity.id
_entity.type
_entity.pdbx_description
1 polymer ?
#
loop_
_entity_poly.entity_id
_entity_poly.type
_entity_poly.pdbx_seq_one_letter_code
_entity_poly.pdbx_strand_id
1 'polypeptide(L)'
;MTNKANKKSKAVELDLDNCERLEHLKEVPKSRSSSITSIESDGSLQKSIKPPPMREFDDLKSFEAYLRDETWDNEFDYCHAHVMYYPPFIMKTVHNDFEKIKPSMNKKSRKFRRNLDHHVKKHLMAEMERCSGFKMDFDKVGLEDNPNMLKWIYEDTSNHGFDDDEAQRFHRQWKVHLEVSCNNENPMVEVDYQAIPILD
;
A
#
# COMPACT_ATOMS: atom_id res chain seq x y z
N MET A 1 -38.56 21.91 20.86
CA MET A 1 -37.32 22.34 20.18
C MET A 1 -36.15 21.62 20.84
N THR A 2 -35.66 20.54 20.26
CA THR A 2 -34.54 19.75 20.80
C THR A 2 -33.43 19.69 19.76
N ASN A 3 -32.42 20.55 19.93
CA ASN A 3 -31.22 20.55 19.12
C ASN A 3 -30.40 19.29 19.43
N LYS A 4 -30.35 18.35 18.48
CA LYS A 4 -29.36 17.27 18.49
C LYS A 4 -28.03 17.84 17.99
N ALA A 5 -27.08 17.99 18.91
CA ALA A 5 -25.71 18.33 18.58
C ALA A 5 -25.10 17.19 17.74
N ASN A 6 -24.64 17.55 16.54
CA ASN A 6 -24.00 16.66 15.59
C ASN A 6 -22.60 16.28 16.13
N LYS A 7 -22.44 15.04 16.59
CA LYS A 7 -21.19 14.53 17.16
C LYS A 7 -20.24 14.22 15.99
N LYS A 8 -19.47 15.21 15.54
CA LYS A 8 -18.34 15.00 14.63
C LYS A 8 -17.40 13.97 15.26
N SER A 9 -17.25 12.83 14.60
CA SER A 9 -16.16 11.89 14.85
C SER A 9 -14.85 12.67 14.72
N LYS A 10 -14.18 12.93 15.85
CA LYS A 10 -12.79 13.37 15.82
C LYS A 10 -11.98 12.19 15.31
N ALA A 11 -11.64 12.23 14.03
CA ALA A 11 -10.60 11.37 13.49
C ALA A 11 -9.33 11.62 14.30
N VAL A 12 -8.84 10.59 14.98
CA VAL A 12 -7.53 10.63 15.64
C VAL A 12 -6.49 10.73 14.52
N GLU A 13 -5.67 11.76 14.55
CA GLU A 13 -4.57 11.88 13.59
C GLU A 13 -3.53 10.82 13.90
N LEU A 14 -3.05 10.10 12.88
CA LEU A 14 -1.93 9.18 13.01
C LEU A 14 -0.68 10.00 13.28
N ASP A 15 -0.01 9.70 14.38
CA ASP A 15 1.25 10.33 14.74
C ASP A 15 2.39 9.69 13.92
N LEU A 16 2.57 10.19 12.71
CA LEU A 16 3.64 9.76 11.80
C LEU A 16 5.04 10.06 12.36
N ASP A 17 5.16 10.93 13.36
CA ASP A 17 6.43 11.27 14.01
C ASP A 17 6.81 10.24 15.10
N ASN A 18 5.89 9.35 15.47
CA ASN A 18 6.10 8.30 16.47
C ASN A 18 5.99 6.88 15.87
N CYS A 19 6.15 6.72 14.56
CA CYS A 19 6.28 5.40 13.94
C CYS A 19 7.66 4.81 14.28
N GLU A 20 7.68 3.71 15.03
CA GLU A 20 8.90 2.97 15.32
C GLU A 20 9.51 2.37 14.05
N ARG A 21 10.83 2.53 13.88
CA ARG A 21 11.55 1.86 12.82
C ARG A 21 11.80 0.41 13.21
N LEU A 22 11.63 -0.49 12.25
CA LEU A 22 12.03 -1.88 12.39
C LEU A 22 13.56 -1.94 12.19
N GLU A 23 14.31 -1.81 13.28
CA GLU A 23 15.78 -1.82 13.25
C GLU A 23 16.36 -3.22 13.01
N HIS A 24 15.64 -4.26 13.43
CA HIS A 24 16.05 -5.66 13.34
C HIS A 24 14.89 -6.55 12.92
N LEU A 25 15.20 -7.57 12.12
CA LEU A 25 14.26 -8.62 11.76
C LEU A 25 14.00 -9.54 12.95
N LYS A 26 12.78 -10.06 13.00
CA LYS A 26 12.35 -11.07 13.95
C LYS A 26 12.02 -12.35 13.21
N GLU A 27 12.01 -13.46 13.95
CA GLU A 27 11.54 -14.74 13.44
C GLU A 27 10.14 -14.63 12.84
N VAL A 28 9.90 -15.46 11.84
CA VAL A 28 8.61 -15.60 11.16
C VAL A 28 7.54 -16.04 12.17
N PRO A 29 6.40 -15.35 12.26
CA PRO A 29 5.28 -15.79 13.09
C PRO A 29 4.81 -17.20 12.70
N LYS A 30 4.53 -18.04 13.70
CA LYS A 30 4.05 -19.42 13.49
C LYS A 30 2.70 -19.47 12.74
N SER A 31 1.88 -18.42 12.86
CA SER A 31 0.65 -18.22 12.10
C SER A 31 0.88 -18.21 10.58
N ARG A 32 2.04 -17.72 10.13
CA ARG A 32 2.38 -17.61 8.70
C ARG A 32 2.84 -18.93 8.09
N SER A 33 3.43 -19.84 8.86
CA SER A 33 3.93 -21.11 8.34
C SER A 33 2.84 -21.98 7.71
N SER A 34 1.57 -21.81 8.12
CA SER A 34 0.41 -22.49 7.52
C SER A 34 0.00 -21.98 6.13
N SER A 35 0.52 -20.83 5.68
CA SER A 35 0.16 -20.24 4.37
C SER A 35 0.97 -20.79 3.19
N ILE A 36 2.00 -21.59 3.48
CA ILE A 36 2.83 -22.26 2.46
C ILE A 36 2.13 -23.56 2.05
N THR A 37 1.74 -23.66 0.77
CA THR A 37 1.23 -24.90 0.19
C THR A 37 2.28 -25.53 -0.71
N SER A 38 2.50 -26.83 -0.58
CA SER A 38 3.32 -27.60 -1.52
C SER A 38 2.43 -28.07 -2.67
N ILE A 39 2.80 -27.70 -3.89
CA ILE A 39 2.16 -28.20 -5.12
C ILE A 39 3.17 -29.14 -5.78
N GLU A 40 2.76 -30.38 -6.03
CA GLU A 40 3.54 -31.30 -6.85
C GLU A 40 3.29 -30.99 -8.32
N SER A 41 4.32 -30.52 -9.02
CA SER A 41 4.32 -30.29 -10.47
C SER A 41 5.52 -31.01 -11.08
N ASP A 42 5.26 -31.87 -12.08
CA ASP A 42 6.28 -32.59 -12.86
C ASP A 42 7.35 -33.32 -12.02
N GLY A 43 6.94 -33.97 -10.93
CA GLY A 43 7.84 -34.74 -10.06
C GLY A 43 8.73 -33.90 -9.14
N SER A 44 8.54 -32.58 -9.11
CA SER A 44 9.19 -31.65 -8.18
C SER A 44 8.17 -30.99 -7.25
N LEU A 45 8.47 -30.97 -5.94
CA LEU A 45 7.69 -30.23 -4.94
C LEU A 45 8.02 -28.73 -5.06
N GLN A 46 7.14 -27.95 -5.68
CA GLN A 46 7.24 -26.49 -5.66
C GLN A 46 6.44 -25.95 -4.48
N LYS A 47 7.10 -25.18 -3.61
CA LYS A 47 6.40 -24.41 -2.57
C LYS A 47 5.76 -23.20 -3.24
N SER A 48 4.45 -23.03 -3.08
CA SER A 48 3.74 -21.83 -3.49
C SER A 48 3.12 -21.17 -2.26
N ILE A 49 3.36 -19.87 -2.09
CA ILE A 49 2.65 -19.08 -1.09
C ILE A 49 1.31 -18.64 -1.69
N LYS A 50 0.20 -18.92 -1.00
CA LYS A 50 -1.07 -18.31 -1.36
C LYS A 50 -0.99 -16.81 -1.06
N PRO A 51 -1.53 -15.92 -1.93
CA PRO A 51 -1.54 -14.50 -1.63
C PRO A 51 -2.27 -14.23 -0.30
N PRO A 52 -1.82 -13.25 0.49
CA PRO A 52 -2.49 -12.87 1.72
C PRO A 52 -3.92 -12.41 1.44
N PRO A 53 -4.86 -12.58 2.40
CA PRO A 53 -6.23 -12.10 2.23
C PRO A 53 -6.24 -10.58 2.07
N MET A 54 -6.93 -10.10 1.04
CA MET A 54 -7.06 -8.68 0.76
C MET A 54 -7.90 -7.97 1.83
N ARG A 55 -7.38 -6.86 2.37
CA ARG A 55 -8.14 -5.93 3.21
C ARG A 55 -8.46 -4.65 2.45
N GLU A 56 -9.71 -4.21 2.50
CA GLU A 56 -10.19 -3.00 1.83
C GLU A 56 -10.29 -1.83 2.80
N PHE A 57 -9.88 -0.64 2.35
CA PHE A 57 -9.90 0.60 3.11
C PHE A 57 -10.53 1.74 2.30
N ASP A 58 -11.29 2.58 3.00
CA ASP A 58 -11.97 3.75 2.40
C ASP A 58 -11.13 5.03 2.43
N ASP A 59 -10.03 5.03 3.19
CA ASP A 59 -9.19 6.21 3.38
C ASP A 59 -7.73 5.84 3.67
N LEU A 60 -6.82 6.77 3.31
CA LEU A 60 -5.38 6.58 3.48
C LEU A 60 -4.95 6.40 4.93
N LYS A 61 -5.64 7.01 5.90
CA LYS A 61 -5.24 6.89 7.31
C LYS A 61 -5.48 5.47 7.79
N SER A 62 -6.66 4.92 7.52
CA SER A 62 -6.97 3.53 7.88
C SER A 62 -5.98 2.54 7.24
N PHE A 63 -5.59 2.80 6.00
CA PHE A 63 -4.54 2.04 5.28
C PHE A 63 -3.15 2.17 5.93
N GLU A 64 -2.70 3.39 6.24
CA GLU A 64 -1.41 3.65 6.90
C GLU A 64 -1.35 3.04 8.31
N ALA A 65 -2.44 3.14 9.07
CA ALA A 65 -2.58 2.51 10.38
C ALA A 65 -2.40 0.99 10.28
N TYR A 66 -3.05 0.37 9.29
CA TYR A 66 -2.90 -1.06 9.03
C TYR A 66 -1.44 -1.44 8.77
N LEU A 67 -0.73 -0.73 7.88
CA LEU A 67 0.67 -1.04 7.61
C LEU A 67 1.56 -0.97 8.85
N ARG A 68 1.31 0.01 9.73
CA ARG A 68 2.03 0.13 11.01
C ARG A 68 1.71 -1.03 11.94
N ASP A 69 0.43 -1.36 12.07
CA ASP A 69 -0.03 -2.40 12.97
C ASP A 69 0.50 -3.78 12.52
N GLU A 70 0.56 -4.06 11.22
CA GLU A 70 1.20 -5.28 10.66
C GLU A 70 2.70 -5.36 10.99
N THR A 71 3.40 -4.23 11.04
CA THR A 71 4.80 -4.19 11.50
C THR A 71 4.92 -4.50 12.98
N TRP A 72 4.03 -3.97 13.82
CA TRP A 72 3.99 -4.25 15.25
C TRP A 72 3.68 -5.71 15.55
N ASP A 73 2.75 -6.30 14.79
CA ASP A 73 2.35 -7.70 14.88
C ASP A 73 3.35 -8.64 14.19
N ASN A 74 4.40 -8.10 13.58
CA ASN A 74 5.46 -8.84 12.90
C ASN A 74 4.96 -9.65 11.68
N GLU A 75 3.85 -9.22 11.05
CA GLU A 75 3.22 -9.83 9.87
C GLU A 75 3.42 -9.02 8.56
N PHE A 76 4.18 -7.92 8.63
CA PHE A 76 4.45 -6.97 7.53
C PHE A 76 4.93 -7.58 6.19
N ASP A 77 5.55 -8.76 6.20
CA ASP A 77 6.08 -9.40 5.00
C ASP A 77 5.07 -10.37 4.33
N TYR A 78 3.84 -10.41 4.82
CA TYR A 78 2.74 -11.20 4.26
C TYR A 78 1.40 -10.48 4.43
N CYS A 79 1.17 -9.42 3.66
CA CYS A 79 -0.06 -8.64 3.74
C CYS A 79 -0.55 -8.15 2.36
N HIS A 80 -1.86 -7.98 2.22
CA HIS A 80 -2.49 -7.40 1.02
C HIS A 80 -3.53 -6.37 1.46
N ALA A 81 -3.33 -5.13 1.03
CA ALA A 81 -4.19 -4.01 1.34
C ALA A 81 -4.60 -3.26 0.06
N HIS A 82 -5.86 -2.89 0.00
CA HIS A 82 -6.47 -2.15 -1.10
C HIS A 82 -7.15 -0.90 -0.56
N VAL A 83 -6.88 0.25 -1.16
CA VAL A 83 -7.50 1.52 -0.75
C VAL A 83 -7.98 2.31 -1.94
N MET A 84 -9.22 2.80 -1.87
CA MET A 84 -9.80 3.70 -2.86
C MET A 84 -10.09 5.06 -2.22
N TYR A 85 -9.49 6.12 -2.75
CA TYR A 85 -9.62 7.45 -2.16
C TYR A 85 -9.60 8.57 -3.19
N TYR A 86 -10.03 9.76 -2.76
CA TYR A 86 -9.85 10.99 -3.53
C TYR A 86 -8.52 11.64 -3.17
N PRO A 87 -7.62 11.87 -4.13
CA PRO A 87 -6.33 12.46 -3.84
C PRO A 87 -6.43 13.83 -3.15
N PRO A 88 -5.55 14.16 -2.19
CA PRO A 88 -5.60 15.43 -1.45
C PRO A 88 -5.62 16.67 -2.34
N PHE A 89 -4.92 16.64 -3.48
CA PHE A 89 -4.88 17.78 -4.41
C PHE A 89 -6.23 18.02 -5.11
N ILE A 90 -7.05 16.98 -5.29
CA ILE A 90 -8.43 17.12 -5.79
C ILE A 90 -9.30 17.73 -4.71
N MET A 91 -9.29 17.15 -3.51
CA MET A 91 -10.09 17.61 -2.38
C MET A 91 -9.81 19.08 -2.03
N LYS A 92 -8.53 19.49 -2.06
CA LYS A 92 -8.12 20.90 -1.91
C LYS A 92 -8.67 21.80 -3.02
N THR A 93 -8.65 21.33 -4.28
CA THR A 93 -9.12 22.13 -5.44
C THR A 93 -10.63 22.36 -5.39
N VAL A 94 -11.40 21.41 -4.87
CA VAL A 94 -12.87 21.51 -4.77
C VAL A 94 -13.36 21.99 -3.40
N HIS A 95 -12.45 22.38 -2.49
CA HIS A 95 -12.78 22.79 -1.13
C HIS A 95 -13.60 21.75 -0.34
N ASN A 96 -13.27 20.46 -0.50
CA ASN A 96 -13.98 19.32 0.08
C ASN A 96 -15.46 19.21 -0.32
N ASP A 97 -15.84 19.81 -1.44
CA ASP A 97 -17.19 19.72 -2.02
C ASP A 97 -17.17 18.83 -3.27
N PHE A 98 -17.71 17.61 -3.12
CA PHE A 98 -17.71 16.61 -4.19
C PHE A 98 -18.51 17.05 -5.43
N GLU A 99 -19.51 17.92 -5.27
CA GLU A 99 -20.32 18.41 -6.40
C GLU A 99 -19.51 19.33 -7.34
N LYS A 100 -18.40 19.89 -6.84
CA LYS A 100 -17.51 20.76 -7.62
C LYS A 100 -16.44 19.98 -8.41
N ILE A 101 -16.43 18.66 -8.32
CA ILE A 101 -15.52 17.81 -9.11
C ILE A 101 -15.86 17.97 -10.59
N LYS A 102 -14.89 18.45 -11.37
CA LYS A 102 -15.08 18.61 -12.82
C LYS A 102 -14.89 17.26 -13.52
N PRO A 103 -15.68 16.94 -14.56
CA PRO A 103 -15.49 15.73 -15.36
C PRO A 103 -14.13 15.62 -16.07
N SER A 104 -13.33 16.69 -16.09
CA SER A 104 -11.96 16.68 -16.61
C SER A 104 -10.90 16.35 -15.55
N MET A 105 -11.27 16.20 -14.28
CA MET A 105 -10.38 15.80 -13.19
C MET A 105 -10.30 14.27 -13.13
N ASN A 106 -9.69 13.67 -14.14
CA ASN A 106 -9.48 12.22 -14.23
C ASN A 106 -8.23 11.93 -15.08
N LYS A 107 -7.99 10.66 -15.41
CA LYS A 107 -6.78 10.25 -16.15
C LYS A 107 -6.56 10.97 -17.49
N LYS A 108 -7.62 11.46 -18.15
CA LYS A 108 -7.50 12.14 -19.46
C LYS A 108 -6.79 13.49 -19.31
N SER A 109 -6.77 14.06 -18.11
CA SER A 109 -6.07 15.31 -17.83
C SER A 109 -4.60 15.09 -17.53
N ARG A 110 -3.73 15.69 -18.37
CA ARG A 110 -2.28 15.73 -18.12
C ARG A 110 -1.93 16.36 -16.77
N LYS A 111 -2.69 17.39 -16.34
CA LYS A 111 -2.50 18.04 -15.04
C LYS A 111 -2.82 17.07 -13.90
N PHE A 112 -3.92 16.31 -14.01
CA PHE A 112 -4.29 15.29 -13.04
C PHE A 112 -3.20 14.24 -12.90
N ARG A 113 -2.77 13.62 -14.01
CA ARG A 113 -1.73 12.58 -14.00
C ARG A 113 -0.41 13.05 -13.38
N ARG A 114 0.02 14.27 -13.71
CA ARG A 114 1.26 14.84 -13.12
C ARG A 114 1.13 15.07 -11.61
N ASN A 115 0.00 15.60 -11.18
CA ASN A 115 -0.24 15.82 -9.75
C ASN A 115 -0.36 14.50 -8.98
N LEU A 116 -0.94 13.48 -9.61
CA LEU A 116 -1.03 12.13 -9.06
C LEU A 116 0.36 11.48 -8.92
N ASP A 117 1.19 11.49 -9.98
CA ASP A 117 2.57 10.97 -9.90
C ASP A 117 3.38 11.67 -8.79
N HIS A 118 3.22 12.98 -8.64
CA HIS A 118 3.84 13.74 -7.55
C HIS A 118 3.32 13.28 -6.18
N HIS A 119 2.01 13.13 -6.02
CA HIS A 119 1.38 12.64 -4.79
C HIS A 119 1.91 11.25 -4.41
N VAL A 120 1.94 10.32 -5.37
CA VAL A 120 2.42 8.94 -5.15
C VAL A 120 3.86 8.94 -4.63
N LYS A 121 4.77 9.66 -5.28
CA LYS A 121 6.20 9.64 -4.94
C LYS A 121 6.58 10.43 -3.69
N LYS A 122 5.84 11.51 -3.38
CA LYS A 122 6.19 12.43 -2.29
C LYS A 122 5.41 12.21 -1.01
N HIS A 123 4.25 11.59 -1.10
CA HIS A 123 3.37 11.35 0.03
C HIS A 123 3.16 9.86 0.19
N LEU A 124 2.41 9.21 -0.71
CA LEU A 124 2.00 7.81 -0.54
C LEU A 124 3.18 6.86 -0.23
N MET A 125 4.19 6.79 -1.09
CA MET A 125 5.33 5.90 -0.90
C MET A 125 6.16 6.27 0.35
N ALA A 126 6.32 7.56 0.61
CA ALA A 126 7.10 8.04 1.76
C ALA A 126 6.38 7.79 3.09
N GLU A 127 5.06 7.92 3.11
CA GLU A 127 4.20 7.65 4.25
C GLU A 127 4.12 6.15 4.51
N MET A 128 4.04 5.31 3.47
CA MET A 128 4.13 3.85 3.58
C MET A 128 5.45 3.40 4.19
N GLU A 129 6.60 3.87 3.67
CA GLU A 129 7.93 3.57 4.22
C GLU A 129 7.98 3.91 5.73
N ARG A 130 7.44 5.07 6.09
CA ARG A 130 7.42 5.53 7.48
C ARG A 130 6.51 4.70 8.38
N CYS A 131 5.34 4.31 7.90
CA CYS A 131 4.38 3.52 8.69
C CYS A 131 4.82 2.07 8.83
N SER A 132 5.32 1.46 7.75
CA SER A 132 5.81 0.09 7.75
C SER A 132 7.14 -0.08 8.51
N GLY A 133 7.89 1.00 8.73
CA GLY A 133 9.09 0.99 9.56
C GLY A 133 10.34 0.40 8.90
N PHE A 134 10.29 0.03 7.62
CA PHE A 134 11.42 -0.43 6.82
C PHE A 134 11.56 0.39 5.54
N LYS A 135 12.76 0.40 4.95
CA LYS A 135 13.03 1.18 3.74
C LYS A 135 12.32 0.56 2.54
N MET A 136 11.65 1.38 1.74
CA MET A 136 11.04 0.95 0.48
C MET A 136 11.75 1.60 -0.69
N ASP A 137 12.35 0.81 -1.58
CA ASP A 137 13.04 1.28 -2.78
C ASP A 137 12.26 0.83 -4.03
N PHE A 138 11.20 1.59 -4.34
CA PHE A 138 10.28 1.24 -5.42
C PHE A 138 10.88 1.54 -6.80
N ASP A 139 11.10 0.47 -7.58
CA ASP A 139 11.36 0.56 -9.00
C ASP A 139 10.05 0.54 -9.80
N LYS A 140 9.96 1.42 -10.80
CA LYS A 140 8.82 1.41 -11.71
C LYS A 140 9.02 0.31 -12.75
N VAL A 141 8.34 -0.82 -12.55
CA VAL A 141 8.43 -1.98 -13.44
C VAL A 141 7.42 -1.96 -14.58
N GLY A 142 6.31 -1.20 -14.43
CA GLY A 142 5.22 -1.25 -15.41
C GLY A 142 4.37 0.01 -15.52
N LEU A 143 3.71 0.13 -16.67
CA LEU A 143 2.67 1.12 -16.95
C LEU A 143 1.64 0.50 -17.88
N GLU A 144 0.41 0.35 -17.41
CA GLU A 144 -0.71 -0.07 -18.24
C GLU A 144 -1.58 1.14 -18.56
N ASP A 145 -1.63 1.55 -19.84
CA ASP A 145 -2.51 2.61 -20.31
C ASP A 145 -3.55 2.01 -21.26
N ASN A 146 -4.75 1.80 -20.73
CA ASN A 146 -5.91 1.33 -21.48
C ASN A 146 -6.85 2.51 -21.77
N PRO A 147 -7.91 2.40 -22.58
CA PRO A 147 -8.86 3.50 -22.77
C PRO A 147 -9.59 3.92 -21.47
N ASN A 148 -9.79 2.99 -20.55
CA ASN A 148 -10.59 3.21 -19.33
C ASN A 148 -9.76 3.47 -18.07
N MET A 149 -8.61 2.82 -17.93
CA MET A 149 -7.74 2.93 -16.76
C MET A 149 -6.30 3.31 -17.14
N LEU A 150 -5.58 3.98 -16.25
CA LEU A 150 -4.14 4.11 -16.26
C LEU A 150 -3.61 3.56 -14.94
N LYS A 151 -2.73 2.55 -15.00
CA LYS A 151 -2.16 1.87 -13.85
C LYS A 151 -0.63 1.96 -13.89
N TRP A 152 -0.05 2.43 -12.80
CA TRP A 152 1.39 2.36 -12.54
C TRP A 152 1.68 1.16 -11.67
N ILE A 153 2.72 0.40 -12.02
CA ILE A 153 3.15 -0.79 -11.29
C ILE A 153 4.56 -0.54 -10.79
N TYR A 154 4.75 -0.70 -9.48
CA TYR A 154 6.00 -0.56 -8.79
C TYR A 154 6.32 -1.83 -8.02
N GLU A 155 7.59 -2.20 -8.00
CA GLU A 155 8.08 -3.33 -7.21
C GLU A 155 9.32 -2.92 -6.42
N ASP A 156 9.47 -3.47 -5.23
CA ASP A 156 10.67 -3.39 -4.42
C ASP A 156 11.03 -4.81 -3.98
N THR A 157 12.16 -5.31 -4.47
CA THR A 157 12.78 -6.58 -4.08
C THR A 157 14.14 -6.36 -3.40
N SER A 158 14.38 -5.14 -2.90
CA SER A 158 15.61 -4.82 -2.17
C SER A 158 15.62 -5.50 -0.80
N ASN A 159 16.71 -5.33 -0.05
CA ASN A 159 16.81 -5.84 1.31
C ASN A 159 16.04 -4.97 2.33
N HIS A 160 15.25 -4.00 1.88
CA HIS A 160 14.44 -3.10 2.71
C HIS A 160 15.20 -2.37 3.83
N GLY A 161 16.52 -2.19 3.64
CA GLY A 161 17.41 -1.54 4.60
C GLY A 161 18.02 -2.48 5.66
N PHE A 162 17.78 -3.78 5.57
CA PHE A 162 18.39 -4.81 6.44
C PHE A 162 19.67 -5.40 5.83
N ASP A 163 20.53 -5.92 6.69
CA ASP A 163 21.75 -6.62 6.28
C ASP A 163 21.41 -8.03 5.75
N ASP A 164 22.11 -8.48 4.70
CA ASP A 164 21.91 -9.80 4.07
C ASP A 164 22.06 -10.95 5.06
N ASP A 165 23.01 -10.83 5.99
CA ASP A 165 23.27 -11.83 7.03
C ASP A 165 22.05 -12.00 7.96
N GLU A 166 21.33 -10.93 8.25
CA GLU A 166 20.14 -10.94 9.09
C GLU A 166 18.94 -11.54 8.34
N ALA A 167 18.74 -11.13 7.09
CA ALA A 167 17.69 -11.67 6.22
C ALA A 167 17.88 -13.18 6.01
N GLN A 168 19.12 -13.64 5.83
CA GLN A 168 19.44 -15.05 5.70
C GLN A 168 19.26 -15.81 7.02
N ARG A 169 19.67 -15.23 8.15
CA ARG A 169 19.51 -15.84 9.48
C ARG A 169 18.05 -16.13 9.83
N PHE A 170 17.14 -15.24 9.45
CA PHE A 170 15.71 -15.41 9.69
C PHE A 170 14.94 -16.00 8.50
N HIS A 171 15.63 -16.30 7.39
CA HIS A 171 15.04 -16.72 6.11
C HIS A 171 13.85 -15.83 5.71
N ARG A 172 14.07 -14.51 5.80
CA ARG A 172 13.02 -13.50 5.73
C ARG A 172 13.36 -12.44 4.70
N GLN A 173 13.02 -12.75 3.46
CA GLN A 173 13.04 -11.83 2.33
C GLN A 173 11.63 -11.75 1.75
N TRP A 174 11.24 -10.57 1.28
CA TRP A 174 9.93 -10.36 0.67
C TRP A 174 10.05 -9.37 -0.48
N LYS A 175 9.05 -9.39 -1.35
CA LYS A 175 8.81 -8.40 -2.37
C LYS A 175 7.65 -7.54 -1.93
N VAL A 176 7.77 -6.24 -2.15
CA VAL A 176 6.64 -5.31 -2.10
C VAL A 176 6.20 -5.01 -3.53
N HIS A 177 4.92 -5.22 -3.82
CA HIS A 177 4.26 -4.88 -5.09
C HIS A 177 3.22 -3.80 -4.83
N LEU A 178 3.28 -2.73 -5.60
CA LEU A 178 2.39 -1.58 -5.46
C LEU A 178 1.80 -1.20 -6.82
N GLU A 179 0.49 -1.28 -6.94
CA GLU A 179 -0.25 -0.80 -8.10
C GLU A 179 -1.02 0.46 -7.74
N VAL A 180 -0.88 1.49 -8.56
CA VAL A 180 -1.67 2.73 -8.43
C VAL A 180 -2.47 2.93 -9.70
N SER A 181 -3.79 2.99 -9.58
CA SER A 181 -4.75 2.99 -10.67
C SER A 181 -5.60 4.26 -10.64
N CYS A 182 -5.91 4.80 -11.82
CA CYS A 182 -6.89 5.88 -11.99
C CYS A 182 -7.71 5.68 -13.26
N ASN A 183 -8.97 6.11 -13.24
CA ASN A 183 -9.92 5.87 -14.33
C ASN A 183 -10.25 7.16 -15.11
N ASN A 184 -11.12 7.03 -16.11
CA ASN A 184 -11.56 8.12 -16.99
C ASN A 184 -12.92 8.75 -16.60
N GLU A 185 -13.54 8.27 -15.53
CA GLU A 185 -14.88 8.66 -15.10
C GLU A 185 -14.82 9.66 -13.94
N ASN A 186 -13.94 9.41 -12.97
CA ASN A 186 -13.85 10.17 -11.74
C ASN A 186 -12.37 10.38 -11.32
N PRO A 187 -12.10 11.28 -10.36
CA PRO A 187 -10.75 11.50 -9.82
C PRO A 187 -10.31 10.46 -8.79
N MET A 188 -11.07 9.38 -8.53
CA MET A 188 -10.68 8.40 -7.54
C MET A 188 -9.41 7.69 -7.98
N VAL A 189 -8.60 7.37 -6.98
CA VAL A 189 -7.37 6.62 -7.13
C VAL A 189 -7.50 5.36 -6.31
N GLU A 190 -7.11 4.26 -6.93
CA GLU A 190 -7.07 2.94 -6.36
C GLU A 190 -5.61 2.59 -6.12
N VAL A 191 -5.32 2.06 -4.94
CA VAL A 191 -3.99 1.59 -4.58
C VAL A 191 -4.12 0.16 -4.09
N ASP A 192 -3.37 -0.74 -4.73
CA ASP A 192 -3.24 -2.13 -4.32
C ASP A 192 -1.80 -2.37 -3.85
N TYR A 193 -1.64 -2.78 -2.60
CA TYR A 193 -0.36 -3.01 -1.94
C TYR A 193 -0.27 -4.46 -1.51
N GLN A 194 0.81 -5.13 -1.89
CA GLN A 194 1.09 -6.51 -1.51
C GLN A 194 2.52 -6.66 -1.02
N ALA A 195 2.70 -7.23 0.16
CA ALA A 195 4.00 -7.73 0.62
C ALA A 195 3.93 -9.27 0.62
N ILE A 196 4.84 -9.90 -0.12
CA ILE A 196 4.83 -11.35 -0.32
C ILE A 196 6.25 -11.90 -0.10
N PRO A 197 6.43 -12.95 0.72
CA PRO A 197 7.75 -13.53 0.93
C PRO A 197 8.34 -14.10 -0.36
N ILE A 198 9.64 -13.92 -0.55
CA ILE A 198 10.40 -14.56 -1.61
C ILE A 198 10.81 -15.93 -1.08
N LEU A 199 10.27 -16.98 -1.70
CA LEU A 199 10.66 -18.35 -1.39
C LEU A 199 11.93 -18.70 -2.16
N ASP A 200 13.01 -18.95 -1.43
CA ASP A 200 14.17 -19.71 -1.93
C ASP A 200 13.91 -21.23 -1.90
#